data_AF-A0A3Q9F1K3-F1
#
_entry.id   AF-A0A3Q9F1K3-F1
#
_cell.length_a   1.000
_cell.length_b   1.000
_cell.length_c   1.000
_cell.angle_alpha   90.00
_cell.angle_beta   90.00
_cell.angle_gamma   90.00
#
_symmetry.space_group_name_H-M   'P 1'
#
loop_
_entity.id
_entity.type
_entity.pdbx_description
1 polymer ?
#
loop_
_entity_poly.entity_id
_entity_poly.type
_entity_poly.pdbx_seq_one_letter_code
_entity_poly.pdbx_strand_id
1 'polypeptide(L)'
;MASAAAELAARGARVVAQTVQRRGVSDGGVQKMGLPYSSRTLLTYGKVREVAQACNQANADAVIFVASLTERQQRTLTDMLGRPAVSLSDIVAAD
;
A
#
# COMPACT_ATOMS: atom_id res chain seq x y z
N MET A 1 11.36 -0.49 -4.54
CA MET A 1 10.95 0.71 -3.77
C MET A 1 11.45 2.00 -4.38
N ALA A 2 12.76 2.18 -4.60
CA ALA A 2 13.29 3.35 -5.32
C ALA A 2 12.65 3.54 -6.71
N SER A 3 12.40 2.43 -7.43
CA SER A 3 11.70 2.45 -8.73
C SER A 3 10.28 3.04 -8.64
N ALA A 4 9.45 2.58 -7.70
CA ALA A 4 8.05 3.03 -7.59
C ALA A 4 7.92 4.53 -7.27
N ALA A 5 8.79 5.07 -6.41
CA ALA A 5 8.74 6.50 -6.09
C ALA A 5 9.18 7.36 -7.29
N ALA A 6 10.20 6.93 -8.03
CA ALA A 6 10.64 7.60 -9.25
C ALA A 6 9.56 7.54 -10.35
N GLU A 7 8.89 6.39 -10.48
CA GLU A 7 7.81 6.18 -11.45
C GLU A 7 6.59 7.07 -11.18
N LEU A 8 6.23 7.23 -9.90
CA LEU A 8 5.20 8.17 -9.46
C LEU A 8 5.62 9.63 -9.71
N ALA A 9 6.88 9.97 -9.41
CA ALA A 9 7.41 11.31 -9.63
C ALA A 9 7.45 11.68 -11.13
N ALA A 10 7.80 10.74 -12.00
CA ALA A 10 7.78 10.92 -13.45
C ALA A 10 6.37 11.25 -13.98
N ARG A 11 5.32 10.84 -13.26
CA ARG A 11 3.91 11.15 -13.55
C ARG A 11 3.39 12.37 -12.78
N GLY A 12 4.29 13.17 -12.20
CA GLY A 12 3.95 14.41 -11.49
C GLY A 12 3.46 14.23 -10.05
N ALA A 13 3.47 13.00 -9.51
CA ALA A 13 3.08 12.77 -8.13
C ALA A 13 4.22 13.12 -7.15
N ARG A 14 3.87 13.67 -5.99
CA ARG A 14 4.81 13.91 -4.90
C ARG A 14 4.66 12.82 -3.84
N VAL A 15 5.72 12.02 -3.63
CA VAL A 15 5.72 10.98 -2.59
C VAL A 15 6.02 11.64 -1.23
N VAL A 16 4.99 11.79 -0.40
CA VAL A 16 5.09 12.48 0.90
C VAL A 16 5.44 11.56 2.08
N ALA A 17 5.25 10.25 1.93
CA ALA A 17 5.63 9.24 2.92
C ALA A 17 5.85 7.87 2.26
N GLN A 18 6.69 7.02 2.86
CA GLN A 18 6.88 5.63 2.45
C GLN A 18 6.78 4.71 3.66
N THR A 19 6.08 3.59 3.49
CA THR A 19 5.83 2.64 4.57
C THR A 19 6.06 1.21 4.09
N VAL A 20 6.72 0.41 4.92
CA VAL A 20 6.99 -1.01 4.64
C VAL A 20 6.46 -1.87 5.77
N GLN A 21 5.68 -2.90 5.44
CA GLN A 21 5.34 -3.97 6.37
C GLN A 21 6.31 -5.14 6.14
N ARG A 22 7.24 -5.32 7.08
CA ARG A 22 8.14 -6.48 7.08
C ARG A 22 7.45 -7.70 7.69
N ARG A 23 7.90 -8.91 7.34
CA ARG A 23 7.47 -10.17 7.94
C ARG A 23 8.64 -10.93 8.54
N GLY A 24 8.44 -11.37 9.78
CA GLY A 24 9.38 -12.25 10.48
C GLY A 24 9.26 -13.69 9.98
N VAL A 25 10.36 -14.44 10.05
CA VAL A 25 10.47 -15.80 9.50
C VAL A 25 10.35 -16.90 10.56
N SER A 26 10.00 -16.58 11.81
CA SER A 26 9.84 -17.55 12.90
C SER A 26 8.67 -18.51 12.64
N ASP A 27 8.82 -19.76 13.08
CA ASP A 27 7.78 -20.81 13.12
C ASP A 27 6.92 -20.92 11.83
N GLY A 28 7.55 -21.39 10.74
CA GLY A 28 6.90 -21.51 9.43
C GLY A 28 6.71 -20.17 8.68
N GLY A 29 7.22 -19.06 9.21
CA GLY A 29 7.13 -17.74 8.60
C GLY A 29 7.71 -17.65 7.19
N VAL A 30 8.73 -18.46 6.88
CA VAL A 30 9.31 -18.56 5.52
C VAL A 30 8.26 -18.94 4.47
N GLN A 31 7.41 -19.93 4.76
CA GLN A 31 6.35 -20.37 3.84
C GLN A 31 5.28 -19.29 3.60
N LYS A 32 5.18 -18.32 4.51
CA LYS A 32 4.18 -17.24 4.47
C LYS A 32 4.74 -15.94 3.87
N MET A 33 6.00 -15.93 3.40
CA MET A 33 6.65 -14.71 2.91
C MET A 33 5.98 -14.10 1.68
N GLY A 34 5.40 -14.94 0.81
CA GLY A 34 4.63 -14.47 -0.36
C GLY A 34 3.15 -14.20 -0.06
N LEU A 35 2.68 -14.49 1.16
CA LEU A 35 1.26 -14.38 1.50
C LEU A 35 0.94 -13.03 2.15
N PRO A 36 -0.24 -12.46 1.87
CA PRO A 36 -0.70 -11.28 2.56
C PRO A 36 -0.86 -11.55 4.07
N TYR A 37 -0.76 -10.50 4.88
CA TYR A 37 -1.12 -10.58 6.30
C TYR A 37 -2.62 -10.73 6.51
N SER A 38 -3.38 -10.20 5.56
CA SER A 38 -4.83 -10.22 5.54
C SER A 38 -5.28 -10.28 4.09
N SER A 39 -6.17 -11.21 3.76
CA SER A 39 -6.77 -11.27 2.43
C SER A 39 -7.55 -10.01 2.06
N ARG A 40 -7.96 -9.19 3.05
CA ARG A 40 -8.73 -7.96 2.84
C ARG A 40 -7.87 -6.71 2.66
N THR A 41 -6.68 -6.67 3.25
CA THR A 41 -5.89 -5.43 3.37
C THR A 41 -4.44 -5.57 2.94
N LEU A 42 -3.97 -6.80 2.66
CA LEU A 42 -2.55 -7.17 2.48
C LEU A 42 -1.65 -6.97 3.71
N LEU A 43 -1.95 -5.95 4.51
CA LEU A 43 -1.29 -5.52 5.73
C LEU A 43 -2.06 -6.01 6.97
N THR A 44 -1.43 -5.95 8.13
CA THR A 44 -2.15 -6.07 9.40
C THR A 44 -3.08 -4.85 9.58
N TYR A 45 -4.17 -5.00 10.33
CA TYR A 45 -5.06 -3.87 10.64
C TYR A 45 -4.34 -2.73 11.37
N GLY A 46 -3.42 -3.06 12.28
CA GLY A 46 -2.59 -2.06 12.97
C GLY A 46 -1.77 -1.24 11.97
N LYS A 47 -1.21 -1.89 10.95
CA LYS A 47 -0.46 -1.20 9.92
C LYS A 47 -1.32 -0.29 9.04
N VAL A 48 -2.55 -0.70 8.71
CA VAL A 48 -3.50 0.17 7.99
C VAL A 48 -3.78 1.44 8.79
N ARG A 49 -3.93 1.34 10.12
CA ARG A 49 -4.12 2.51 10.99
C ARG A 49 -2.89 3.42 11.02
N GLU A 50 -1.68 2.86 11.11
CA GLU A 50 -0.44 3.64 11.02
C GLU A 50 -0.35 4.40 9.70
N VAL A 51 -0.69 3.75 8.57
CA VAL A 51 -0.70 4.39 7.26
C VAL A 51 -1.74 5.51 7.21
N ALA A 52 -2.96 5.28 7.70
CA ALA A 52 -4.01 6.30 7.75
C ALA A 52 -3.55 7.53 8.55
N GLN A 53 -2.88 7.32 9.69
CA GLN A 53 -2.31 8.39 10.50
C GLN A 53 -1.19 9.15 9.75
N ALA A 54 -0.25 8.44 9.12
CA ALA A 54 0.83 9.06 8.35
C ALA A 54 0.27 9.91 7.20
N CYS A 55 -0.77 9.42 6.52
CA CYS A 55 -1.44 10.18 5.47
C CYS A 55 -2.13 11.45 6.00
N ASN A 56 -2.74 11.41 7.20
CA ASN A 56 -3.32 12.61 7.82
C ASN A 56 -2.23 13.64 8.15
N GLN A 57 -1.09 13.20 8.68
CA GLN A 57 0.03 14.09 9.03
C GLN A 57 0.69 14.71 7.80
N ALA A 58 0.78 13.95 6.71
CA ALA A 58 1.43 14.36 5.48
C ALA A 58 0.47 15.04 4.47
N ASN A 59 -0.82 15.15 4.79
CA ASN A 59 -1.88 15.56 3.87
C ASN A 59 -1.81 14.79 2.54
N ALA A 60 -1.72 13.47 2.62
CA ALA A 60 -1.64 12.61 1.44
C ALA A 60 -3.03 12.42 0.81
N ASP A 61 -3.11 12.60 -0.51
CA ASP A 61 -4.35 12.47 -1.29
C ASP A 61 -4.72 11.01 -1.57
N ALA A 62 -3.73 10.12 -1.71
CA ALA A 62 -3.93 8.71 -2.02
C ALA A 62 -2.85 7.82 -1.41
N VAL A 63 -3.12 6.53 -1.32
CA VAL A 63 -2.15 5.50 -0.91
C VAL A 63 -1.90 4.55 -2.07
N ILE A 64 -0.64 4.51 -2.52
CA ILE A 64 -0.22 3.65 -3.62
C ILE A 64 0.37 2.36 -3.07
N PHE A 65 -0.18 1.22 -3.50
CA PHE A 65 0.31 -0.10 -3.20
C PHE A 65 1.16 -0.62 -4.36
N VAL A 66 2.40 -1.01 -4.07
CA VAL A 66 3.28 -1.63 -5.09
C VAL A 66 2.75 -3.01 -5.51
N ALA A 67 2.12 -3.74 -4.58
CA ALA A 67 1.41 -4.96 -4.90
C ALA A 67 0.06 -4.63 -5.53
N SER A 68 -0.34 -5.39 -6.55
CA SER A 68 -1.67 -5.27 -7.15
C SER A 68 -2.76 -5.58 -6.14
N LEU A 69 -3.78 -4.73 -6.11
CA LEU A 69 -4.96 -4.89 -5.30
C LEU A 69 -6.05 -5.57 -6.12
N THR A 70 -6.73 -6.54 -5.53
CA THR A 70 -8.05 -6.93 -6.03
C THR A 70 -9.05 -5.81 -5.76
N GLU A 71 -10.14 -5.71 -6.53
CA GLU A 71 -11.18 -4.71 -6.29
C GLU A 71 -11.72 -4.73 -4.85
N ARG A 72 -11.84 -5.93 -4.26
CA ARG A 72 -12.32 -6.10 -2.89
C ARG A 72 -11.34 -5.49 -1.88
N GLN A 73 -10.04 -5.69 -2.09
CA GLN A 73 -9.00 -5.11 -1.25
C GLN A 73 -8.96 -3.59 -1.43
N GLN A 74 -9.06 -3.11 -2.66
CA GLN A 74 -9.09 -1.70 -2.98
C GLN A 74 -10.24 -0.97 -2.26
N ARG A 75 -11.47 -1.51 -2.36
CA ARG A 75 -12.63 -0.97 -1.64
C ARG A 75 -12.42 -0.97 -0.14
N THR A 76 -12.05 -2.12 0.44
CA THR A 76 -11.83 -2.24 1.89
C THR A 76 -10.75 -1.28 2.40
N LEU A 77 -9.63 -1.16 1.68
CA LEU A 77 -8.55 -0.26 2.04
C LEU A 77 -8.94 1.20 1.89
N THR A 78 -9.69 1.55 0.84
CA THR A 78 -10.19 2.92 0.62
C THR A 78 -11.09 3.35 1.77
N ASP A 79 -12.03 2.49 2.17
CA ASP A 79 -12.91 2.74 3.32
C ASP A 79 -12.12 2.91 4.62
N MET A 80 -11.12 2.04 4.86
CA MET A 80 -10.31 2.08 6.08
C MET A 80 -9.34 3.27 6.14
N LEU A 81 -8.81 3.71 4.99
CA LEU A 81 -7.85 4.80 4.90
C LEU A 81 -8.53 6.17 4.81
N GLY A 82 -9.82 6.20 4.44
CA GLY A 82 -10.57 7.44 4.19
C GLY A 82 -10.13 8.18 2.93
N ARG A 83 -9.40 7.51 2.03
CA ARG A 83 -8.85 8.06 0.78
C ARG A 83 -8.55 6.94 -0.21
N PRO A 84 -8.41 7.23 -1.51
CA PRO A 84 -8.16 6.20 -2.53
C PRO A 84 -6.94 5.33 -2.21
N ALA A 85 -7.17 4.01 -2.18
CA ALA A 85 -6.11 3.02 -2.29
C ALA A 85 -6.01 2.58 -3.76
N VAL A 86 -4.82 2.55 -4.33
CA VAL A 86 -4.62 2.25 -5.77
C VAL A 86 -3.38 1.38 -5.95
N SER A 87 -3.43 0.43 -6.89
CA SER A 87 -2.24 -0.33 -7.28
C SER A 87 -1.34 0.53 -8.15
N LEU A 88 -0.02 0.40 -8.01
CA LEU A 88 0.92 1.04 -8.92
C LEU A 88 0.70 0.60 -10.37
N SER A 89 0.38 -0.68 -10.59
CA SER A 89 0.08 -1.22 -11.92
C SER A 89 -1.04 -0.47 -12.63
N ASP A 90 -2.05 -0.05 -11.88
CA ASP A 90 -3.25 0.59 -12.45
C ASP A 90 -2.95 2.04 -12.86
N ILE A 91 -1.97 2.67 -12.22
CA ILE A 91 -1.47 4.01 -12.59
C ILE A 91 -0.60 3.93 -13.84
N VAL A 92 0.24 2.89 -13.93
CA VAL A 92 1.19 2.72 -15.04
C VAL A 92 0.48 2.23 -16.31
N ALA A 93 -0.57 1.42 -16.18
CA ALA A 93 -1.35 0.92 -17.30
C ALA A 93 -2.37 1.93 -17.85
N ALA A 94 -2.59 3.07 -17.18
CA ALA A 94 -3.51 4.11 -17.62
C ALA A 94 -2.91 5.10 -18.65
N ASP A 95 -1.67 4.86 -19.07
CA ASP A 95 -0.96 5.59 -20.14
C ASP A 95 -1.15 4.94 -21.52
#